data_AF-A0A953PG74-F1
#
_entry.id   AF-A0A953PG74-F1
#
_cell.length_a   1.000
_cell.length_b   1.000
_cell.length_c   1.000
_cell.angle_alpha   90.00
_cell.angle_beta   90.00
_cell.angle_gamma   90.00
#
_symmetry.space_group_name_H-M   'P 1'
#
loop_
_entity.id
_entity.type
_entity.pdbx_description
1 polymer ?
#
loop_
_entity_poly.entity_id
_entity_poly.type
_entity_poly.pdbx_seq_one_letter_code
_entity_poly.pdbx_strand_id
1 'polypeptide(L)'
;MRKERKHYTAEEKVAILRRHLLEHVPVSDLCEELGLQPTVFYRWQKEFFENGAAAFQTPERPRRQAEEKQKRIEFLEKKFQGTRNC
;
A
#
# COMPACT_ATOMS: atom_id res chain seq x y z
N MET A 1 -11.81 -26.52 -15.38
CA MET A 1 -12.53 -25.23 -15.43
C MET A 1 -11.62 -24.13 -14.89
N ARG A 2 -11.26 -23.13 -15.71
CA ARG A 2 -10.54 -21.94 -15.24
C ARG A 2 -11.52 -21.10 -14.43
N LYS A 3 -11.39 -21.08 -13.11
CA LYS A 3 -12.09 -20.07 -12.28
C LYS A 3 -11.56 -18.71 -12.74
N GLU A 4 -12.43 -17.88 -13.30
CA GLU A 4 -12.12 -16.49 -13.58
C GLU A 4 -11.60 -15.86 -12.30
N ARG A 5 -10.41 -15.26 -12.38
CA ARG A 5 -9.79 -14.61 -11.23
C ARG A 5 -10.58 -13.34 -10.98
N LYS A 6 -11.48 -13.36 -10.01
CA LYS A 6 -12.09 -12.12 -9.49
C LYS A 6 -10.95 -11.21 -9.04
N HIS A 7 -10.88 -10.03 -9.64
CA HIS A 7 -9.92 -9.00 -9.25
C HIS A 7 -10.54 -8.21 -8.10
N TYR A 8 -9.89 -8.24 -6.94
CA TYR A 8 -10.26 -7.42 -5.79
C TYR A 8 -9.31 -6.22 -5.73
N THR A 9 -9.87 -5.03 -5.64
CA THR A 9 -9.16 -3.79 -5.34
C THR A 9 -8.53 -3.83 -3.94
N ALA A 10 -7.63 -2.89 -3.64
CA ALA A 10 -7.03 -2.83 -2.31
C ALA A 10 -8.08 -2.53 -1.23
N GLU A 11 -9.02 -1.65 -1.55
CA GLU A 11 -10.11 -1.19 -0.71
C GLU A 11 -11.07 -2.35 -0.38
N GLU A 12 -11.45 -3.15 -1.38
CA GLU A 12 -12.30 -4.32 -1.18
C GLU A 12 -11.64 -5.37 -0.28
N LYS A 13 -10.34 -5.63 -0.47
CA LYS A 13 -9.59 -6.56 0.41
C LYS A 13 -9.64 -6.10 1.86
N VAL A 14 -9.44 -4.81 2.10
CA VAL A 14 -9.50 -4.23 3.45
C VAL A 14 -10.91 -4.30 4.02
N ALA A 15 -11.94 -4.04 3.23
CA ALA A 15 -13.34 -4.18 3.68
C ALA A 15 -13.66 -5.62 4.10
N ILE A 16 -13.22 -6.62 3.34
CA ILE A 16 -13.42 -8.04 3.65
C ILE A 16 -12.68 -8.42 4.95
N LEU A 17 -11.42 -8.00 5.10
CA LEU A 17 -10.67 -8.22 6.33
C LEU A 17 -11.33 -7.55 7.53
N ARG A 18 -11.88 -6.34 7.35
CA ARG A 18 -12.59 -5.60 8.40
C ARG A 18 -13.83 -6.34 8.89
N ARG A 19 -14.63 -6.94 8.00
CA ARG A 19 -15.81 -7.74 8.39
C ARG A 19 -15.43 -8.88 9.32
N HIS A 20 -14.37 -9.62 8.99
CA HIS A 20 -13.88 -10.70 9.86
C HIS A 20 -13.36 -10.18 11.21
N LEU A 21 -12.51 -9.13 11.18
CA LEU A 21 -11.78 -8.65 12.35
C LEU A 21 -12.61 -7.81 13.32
N LEU A 22 -13.60 -7.05 12.81
CA LEU A 22 -14.42 -6.14 13.63
C LEU A 22 -15.85 -6.64 13.84
N GLU A 23 -16.44 -7.29 12.83
CA GLU A 23 -17.83 -7.78 12.91
C GLU A 23 -17.89 -9.26 13.32
N HIS A 24 -16.73 -9.88 13.56
CA HIS A 24 -16.57 -11.28 13.98
C HIS A 24 -17.20 -12.31 13.02
N VAL A 25 -17.37 -11.94 11.74
CA VAL A 25 -17.92 -12.84 10.72
C VAL A 25 -16.92 -13.98 10.46
N PRO A 26 -17.32 -15.26 10.46
CA PRO A 26 -16.44 -16.38 10.17
C PRO A 26 -15.78 -16.28 8.79
N VAL A 27 -14.52 -16.71 8.68
CA VAL A 27 -13.80 -16.75 7.39
C VAL A 27 -14.50 -17.67 6.40
N SER A 28 -15.10 -18.77 6.88
CA SER A 28 -15.86 -19.71 6.05
C SER A 28 -17.01 -19.02 5.33
N ASP A 29 -17.84 -18.27 6.06
CA ASP A 29 -19.00 -17.57 5.52
C ASP A 29 -18.58 -16.52 4.48
N LEU A 30 -17.53 -15.74 4.78
CA LEU A 30 -16.96 -14.77 3.83
C LEU A 30 -16.40 -15.43 2.57
N CYS A 31 -15.76 -16.58 2.73
CA CYS A 31 -15.20 -17.33 1.60
C CYS A 31 -16.30 -17.94 0.72
N GLU A 32 -17.41 -18.40 1.32
CA GLU A 32 -18.57 -18.89 0.59
C GLU A 32 -19.32 -17.78 -0.15
N GLU A 33 -19.63 -16.66 0.53
CA GLU A 33 -20.33 -15.50 -0.06
C GLU A 33 -19.58 -14.93 -1.27
N LEU A 34 -18.25 -14.79 -1.15
CA LEU A 34 -17.42 -14.14 -2.16
C LEU A 34 -16.88 -15.14 -3.21
N GLY A 35 -16.99 -16.44 -2.94
CA GLY A 35 -16.33 -17.50 -3.73
C GLY A 35 -14.81 -17.43 -3.62
N LEU A 36 -14.29 -16.97 -2.48
CA LEU A 36 -12.87 -16.81 -2.18
C LEU A 36 -12.30 -18.11 -1.60
N GLN A 37 -11.06 -18.45 -1.93
CA GLN A 37 -10.36 -19.53 -1.22
C GLN A 37 -9.84 -19.03 0.13
N PRO A 38 -10.01 -19.79 1.23
CA PRO A 38 -9.51 -19.40 2.55
C PRO A 38 -8.00 -19.09 2.55
N THR A 39 -7.21 -19.80 1.75
CA THR A 39 -5.76 -19.55 1.58
C THR A 39 -5.45 -18.13 1.08
N VAL A 40 -6.32 -17.57 0.23
CA VAL A 40 -6.18 -16.19 -0.28
C VAL A 40 -6.50 -15.19 0.81
N PHE A 41 -7.54 -15.45 1.61
CA PHE A 41 -7.90 -14.60 2.74
C PHE A 41 -6.75 -14.49 3.75
N TYR A 42 -6.17 -15.61 4.17
CA TYR A 42 -5.04 -15.61 5.10
C TYR A 42 -3.80 -14.92 4.53
N ARG A 43 -3.57 -15.03 3.22
CA ARG A 43 -2.48 -14.30 2.56
C ARG A 43 -2.69 -12.79 2.65
N TRP A 44 -3.90 -12.30 2.35
CA TRP A 44 -4.21 -10.88 2.49
C TRP A 44 -4.13 -10.39 3.93
N GLN A 45 -4.59 -11.20 4.88
CA GLN A 45 -4.49 -10.88 6.31
C GLN A 45 -3.03 -10.69 6.72
N LYS A 46 -2.15 -11.60 6.32
CA LYS A 46 -0.70 -11.49 6.57
C LYS A 46 -0.12 -10.23 5.93
N GLU A 47 -0.36 -10.01 4.64
CA GLU A 47 0.12 -8.83 3.91
C GLU A 47 -0.36 -7.52 4.55
N PHE A 48 -1.62 -7.48 5.00
CA PHE A 48 -2.21 -6.31 5.66
C PHE A 48 -1.52 -6.00 6.98
N PHE A 49 -1.30 -6.99 7.85
CA PHE A 49 -0.64 -6.76 9.13
C PHE A 49 0.87 -6.46 8.99
N GLU A 50 1.56 -7.05 8.01
CA GLU A 50 2.96 -6.75 7.74
C GLU A 50 3.17 -5.30 7.29
N ASN A 51 2.26 -4.77 6.47
CA ASN A 51 2.31 -3.38 6.01
C ASN A 51 1.57 -2.40 6.93
N GLY A 52 0.74 -2.89 7.84
CA GLY A 52 -0.11 -2.08 8.72
C GLY A 52 0.70 -1.16 9.64
N ALA A 53 1.89 -1.59 10.07
CA ALA A 53 2.79 -0.76 10.88
C ALA A 53 3.21 0.52 10.15
N ALA A 54 3.35 0.49 8.82
CA ALA A 54 3.72 1.66 8.03
C ALA A 54 2.64 2.76 8.06
N ALA A 55 1.38 2.41 8.31
CA ALA A 55 0.29 3.39 8.44
C ALA A 55 0.39 4.25 9.71
N PHE A 56 1.05 3.75 10.76
CA PHE A 56 1.25 4.46 12.03
C PHE A 56 2.62 5.13 12.12
N GLN A 57 3.52 4.91 11.15
CA GLN A 57 4.77 5.64 11.08
C GLN A 57 4.48 7.06 10.60
N THR A 58 4.68 8.04 11.49
CA THR A 58 4.71 9.45 11.08
C THR A 58 5.76 9.60 9.98
N PRO A 59 5.47 10.28 8.85
CA PRO A 59 6.47 10.61 7.85
C PRO A 59 7.44 11.66 8.43
N GLU A 60 8.32 11.24 9.33
CA GLU A 60 9.27 12.11 10.03
C GLU A 60 10.45 12.49 9.12
N ARG A 61 10.60 11.82 7.98
CA ARG A 61 11.76 11.93 7.09
C ARG A 61 11.52 12.33 5.63
N PRO A 62 10.37 12.07 4.96
CA PRO A 62 10.26 12.37 3.54
C PRO A 62 10.17 13.87 3.27
N ARG A 63 9.63 14.69 4.19
CA ARG A 63 9.58 16.16 3.99
C ARG A 63 10.97 16.80 4.05
N ARG A 64 11.78 16.48 5.08
CA ARG A 64 13.17 16.96 5.18
C ARG A 64 14.04 16.44 4.03
N GLN A 65 13.94 15.15 3.69
CA GLN A 65 14.72 14.60 2.57
C GLN A 65 14.26 15.14 1.21
N ALA A 66 12.96 15.40 1.01
CA ALA A 66 12.47 16.05 -0.21
C ALA A 66 12.95 17.49 -0.30
N GLU A 67 12.93 18.25 0.79
CA GLU A 67 13.46 19.63 0.84
C GLU A 67 14.98 19.66 0.58
N GLU A 68 15.75 18.74 1.15
CA GLU A 68 17.20 18.62 0.89
C GLU A 68 17.50 18.22 -0.55
N LYS A 69 16.76 17.26 -1.11
CA LYS A 69 16.87 16.87 -2.52
C LYS A 69 16.51 18.05 -3.44
N GLN A 70 15.45 18.80 -3.12
CA GLN A 70 15.03 19.95 -3.90
C GLN A 70 16.10 21.05 -3.92
N LYS A 71 16.71 21.36 -2.77
CA LYS A 71 17.85 22.29 -2.68
C LYS A 71 19.05 21.81 -3.50
N ARG A 72 19.33 20.51 -3.51
CA ARG A 72 20.42 19.91 -4.29
C ARG A 72 20.16 20.07 -5.80
N ILE A 73 18.92 19.84 -6.24
CA ILE A 73 18.50 20.01 -7.63
C ILE A 73 18.69 21.47 -8.05
N GLU A 74 18.16 22.42 -7.26
CA GLU A 74 18.27 23.85 -7.57
C GLU A 74 19.73 24.33 -7.63
N PHE A 75 20.58 23.86 -6.71
CA PHE A 75 22.01 24.17 -6.71
C PHE A 75 22.70 23.63 -7.98
N LEU A 76 22.39 22.39 -8.35
CA LEU A 76 22.97 21.75 -9.54
C LEU A 76 22.49 22.41 -10.83
N GLU A 77 21.23 22.83 -10.91
CA GLU A 77 20.66 23.57 -12.04
C GLU A 77 21.35 24.93 -12.24
N LYS A 78 21.57 25.69 -11.16
CA LYS A 78 22.33 26.95 -11.20
C LYS A 78 23.76 26.74 -11.70
N LYS A 79 24.43 25.69 -11.24
CA LYS A 79 25.78 25.34 -11.71
C LYS A 79 25.77 24.98 -13.20
N PHE A 80 24.76 24.24 -13.66
CA PHE A 80 24.61 23.89 -15.08
C PHE A 80 24.29 25.09 -15.98
N GLN A 81 23.53 26.08 -15.50
CA GLN A 81 23.28 27.33 -16.23
C GLN A 81 24.53 28.21 -16.30
N GLY A 82 25.30 28.31 -15.21
CA GLY A 82 26.58 29.03 -15.22
C GLY A 82 27.62 28.43 -16.17
N THR A 83 27.54 27.13 -16.46
CA THR A 83 28.44 26.45 -17.40
C THR A 83 27.94 26.51 -18.86
N ARG A 84 26.68 26.88 -19.10
CA ARG A 84 26.06 27.01 -20.44
C ARG A 84 26.08 28.44 -21.00
N ASN A 85 26.35 29.44 -20.16
CA ASN A 85 26.43 30.86 -20.51
C ASN A 85 27.89 31.37 -20.66
N CYS A 86 28.87 30.46 -20.73
CA CYS A 86 30.25 30.75 -21.10
C CYS A 86 30.58 30.11 -22.46
#